data_AF-A0A7V3T1U8-F1
#
_entry.id   AF-A0A7V3T1U8-F1
#
_cell.length_a   1.000
_cell.length_b   1.000
_cell.length_c   1.000
_cell.angle_alpha   90.00
_cell.angle_beta   90.00
_cell.angle_gamma   90.00
#
_symmetry.space_group_name_H-M   'P 1'
#
loop_
_entity.id
_entity.type
_entity.pdbx_description
1 polymer ?
#
loop_
_entity_poly.entity_id
_entity_poly.type
_entity_poly.pdbx_seq_one_letter_code
_entity_poly.pdbx_strand_id
1 'polypeptide(L)'
;MSIKIDRKKCTGCGKCRNVCPGNLIYRDEDQKSFIRYPKDCWGCTACVKECDAGAIMYYLGADIGGRGTTLHTRQAGTLLHWVFRKPEGKEESITIDRKQSNKY
;
A
#
# COMPACT_ATOMS: atom_id res chain seq x y z
N MET A 1 -10.61 -4.17 -7.66
CA MET A 1 -9.80 -4.51 -6.46
C MET A 1 -8.82 -3.39 -6.25
N SER A 2 -8.93 -2.68 -5.14
CA SER A 2 -8.12 -1.49 -4.88
C SER A 2 -6.69 -1.84 -4.44
N ILE A 3 -6.49 -2.92 -3.67
CA ILE A 3 -5.18 -3.35 -3.20
C ILE A 3 -4.88 -4.82 -3.49
N LYS A 4 -3.59 -5.18 -3.57
CA LYS A 4 -3.05 -6.55 -3.61
C LYS A 4 -1.93 -6.68 -2.59
N ILE A 5 -1.94 -7.78 -1.83
CA ILE A 5 -0.90 -8.09 -0.83
C ILE A 5 0.03 -9.16 -1.39
N ASP A 6 1.32 -8.85 -1.51
CA ASP A 6 2.38 -9.79 -1.84
C ASP A 6 2.73 -10.63 -0.61
N ARG A 7 2.29 -11.89 -0.62
CA ARG A 7 2.51 -12.85 0.47
C ARG A 7 3.99 -13.10 0.76
N LYS A 8 4.86 -13.02 -0.26
CA LYS A 8 6.30 -13.28 -0.10
C LYS A 8 7.00 -12.15 0.65
N LYS A 9 6.55 -10.91 0.46
CA LYS A 9 7.06 -9.73 1.17
C LYS A 9 6.38 -9.50 2.53
N CYS A 10 5.15 -9.98 2.70
CA CYS A 10 4.40 -9.77 3.93
C CYS A 10 5.10 -10.44 5.13
N THR A 11 5.41 -9.66 6.17
CA THR A 11 6.05 -10.14 7.40
C THR A 11 5.06 -10.61 8.46
N GLY A 12 3.76 -10.35 8.29
CA GLY A 12 2.73 -10.68 9.28
C GLY A 12 2.60 -9.68 10.44
N CYS A 13 3.27 -8.52 10.38
CA CYS A 13 3.30 -7.53 11.46
C CYS A 13 1.92 -6.96 11.89
N GLY A 14 0.91 -7.05 11.02
CA GLY A 14 -0.46 -6.69 11.35
C GLY A 14 -0.80 -5.20 11.37
N LYS A 15 0.16 -4.29 11.18
CA LYS A 15 -0.10 -2.83 11.15
C LYS A 15 -1.21 -2.44 10.16
N CYS A 16 -1.21 -3.05 8.97
CA CYS A 16 -2.24 -2.83 7.94
C CYS A 16 -3.66 -3.17 8.42
N ARG A 17 -3.83 -4.17 9.29
CA ARG A 17 -5.13 -4.54 9.88
C ARG A 17 -5.61 -3.47 10.85
N ASN A 18 -4.71 -2.97 11.71
CA ASN A 18 -5.03 -1.97 12.74
C ASN A 18 -5.46 -0.62 12.14
N VAL A 19 -4.94 -0.25 10.96
CA VAL A 19 -5.24 1.03 10.31
C VAL A 19 -6.32 0.93 9.23
N CYS A 20 -6.88 -0.25 8.98
CA CYS A 20 -7.92 -0.41 7.98
C CYS A 20 -9.27 0.06 8.56
N PRO A 21 -9.83 1.21 8.14
CA PRO A 21 -11.09 1.71 8.72
C PRO A 21 -12.28 0.79 8.42
N GLY A 22 -12.20 0.01 7.33
CA GLY A 22 -13.25 -0.94 6.96
C GLY A 22 -13.11 -2.33 7.61
N ASN A 23 -12.09 -2.59 8.44
CA ASN A 23 -11.83 -3.91 9.04
C ASN A 23 -11.79 -5.06 8.00
N LEU A 24 -11.21 -4.80 6.83
CA LEU A 24 -11.25 -5.71 5.67
C LEU A 24 -10.02 -6.63 5.56
N ILE A 25 -8.97 -6.35 6.32
CA ILE A 25 -7.69 -7.08 6.26
C ILE A 25 -7.62 -8.07 7.42
N TYR A 26 -7.39 -9.33 7.09
CA TYR A 26 -7.36 -10.46 8.02
C TYR A 26 -6.00 -11.13 8.00
N ARG A 27 -5.76 -12.03 8.95
CA ARG A 27 -4.56 -12.86 9.03
C ARG A 27 -4.96 -14.31 8.78
N ASP A 28 -4.19 -15.00 7.95
CA ASP A 28 -4.34 -16.42 7.70
C ASP A 28 -3.50 -17.28 8.65
N GLU A 29 -3.48 -18.59 8.41
CA GLU A 29 -2.76 -19.58 9.19
C GLU A 29 -1.23 -19.36 9.16
N ASP A 30 -0.69 -18.94 8.01
CA ASP A 30 0.73 -18.58 7.81
C ASP A 30 1.13 -17.24 8.45
N GLN A 31 0.23 -16.64 9.24
CA GLN A 31 0.37 -15.31 9.82
C GLN A 31 0.48 -14.18 8.77
N LYS A 32 0.14 -14.43 7.50
CA LYS A 32 0.18 -13.44 6.43
C LYS A 32 -1.13 -12.67 6.36
N SER A 33 -1.03 -11.40 5.97
CA SER A 33 -2.21 -10.56 5.80
C SER A 33 -2.85 -10.80 4.43
N PHE A 34 -4.18 -10.84 4.38
CA PHE A 34 -4.96 -10.89 3.16
C PHE A 34 -6.21 -10.01 3.28
N ILE A 35 -6.76 -9.54 2.16
CA ILE A 35 -8.03 -8.79 2.16
C ILE A 35 -9.20 -9.76 1.97
N ARG A 36 -10.11 -9.82 2.94
CA ARG A 36 -11.24 -10.78 2.91
C ARG A 36 -12.38 -10.31 2.03
N TYR A 37 -12.69 -9.02 2.06
CA TYR A 37 -13.78 -8.40 1.30
C TYR A 37 -13.24 -7.31 0.38
N PRO A 38 -12.60 -7.67 -0.74
CA PRO A 38 -11.94 -6.72 -1.62
C PRO A 38 -12.89 -5.71 -2.29
N LYS A 39 -14.18 -6.04 -2.43
CA LYS A 39 -15.19 -5.17 -3.04
C LYS A 39 -15.56 -3.98 -2.15
N ASP A 40 -15.38 -4.13 -0.84
CA ASP A 40 -15.73 -3.10 0.14
C ASP A 40 -14.55 -2.15 0.41
N CYS A 41 -13.42 -2.36 -0.27
CA CYS A 41 -12.22 -1.55 -0.08
C CYS A 41 -12.34 -0.16 -0.70
N TRP A 42 -12.35 0.87 0.14
CA TRP A 42 -12.48 2.26 -0.28
C TRP A 42 -11.24 2.86 -0.95
N GLY A 43 -10.14 2.12 -1.06
CA GLY A 43 -8.92 2.63 -1.68
C GLY A 43 -8.24 3.78 -0.91
N CYS A 44 -8.50 3.95 0.40
CA CYS A 44 -7.95 5.04 1.21
C CYS A 44 -6.42 5.01 1.40
N THR A 45 -5.73 3.95 0.96
CA THR A 45 -4.27 3.77 1.03
C THR A 45 -3.62 3.73 2.43
N ALA A 46 -4.40 3.80 3.53
CA ALA A 46 -3.87 3.74 4.90
C ALA A 46 -3.00 2.48 5.14
N CYS A 47 -3.47 1.32 4.70
CA CYS A 47 -2.73 0.06 4.80
C CYS A 47 -1.44 0.04 3.96
N VAL A 48 -1.43 0.74 2.80
CA VAL A 48 -0.25 0.85 1.94
C VAL A 48 0.82 1.66 2.65
N LYS A 49 0.44 2.84 3.17
CA LYS A 49 1.33 3.76 3.89
C LYS A 49 2.03 3.11 5.09
N GLU A 50 1.29 2.29 5.84
CA GLU A 50 1.79 1.62 7.06
C GLU A 50 2.55 0.30 6.78
N CYS A 51 2.65 -0.12 5.52
CA CYS A 51 3.37 -1.34 5.18
C CYS A 51 4.87 -1.08 4.99
N ASP A 52 5.63 -1.19 6.08
CA ASP A 52 7.10 -1.03 6.06
C ASP A 52 7.79 -2.03 5.11
N ALA A 53 7.21 -3.23 4.95
CA ALA A 53 7.72 -4.27 4.06
C ALA A 53 7.45 -4.02 2.57
N GLY A 54 6.69 -2.96 2.22
CA GLY A 54 6.30 -2.68 0.84
C GLY A 54 5.49 -3.82 0.19
N ALA A 55 4.76 -4.60 1.00
CA ALA A 55 4.05 -5.79 0.57
C ALA A 55 2.65 -5.48 0.01
N ILE A 56 2.11 -4.28 0.22
CA ILE A 56 0.77 -3.90 -0.24
C ILE A 56 0.90 -2.93 -1.41
N MET A 57 0.33 -3.32 -2.55
CA MET A 57 0.25 -2.50 -3.76
C MET A 57 -1.18 -2.01 -3.94
N TYR A 58 -1.36 -0.72 -4.20
CA TYR A 58 -2.62 -0.12 -4.64
C TYR A 58 -2.64 -0.01 -6.16
N TYR A 59 -3.73 -0.42 -6.78
CA TYR A 59 -3.91 -0.30 -8.22
C TYR A 59 -4.46 1.07 -8.57
N LEU A 60 -3.72 1.84 -9.37
CA LEU A 60 -4.18 3.13 -9.87
C LEU A 60 -5.04 2.89 -11.11
N GLY A 61 -6.36 3.04 -10.94
CA GLY A 61 -7.33 2.90 -12.02
C GLY A 61 -7.19 3.99 -13.09
N ALA A 62 -7.84 3.77 -14.23
CA ALA A 62 -7.83 4.73 -15.34
C ALA A 62 -8.53 6.05 -14.99
N ASP A 63 -9.50 6.00 -14.08
CA ASP A 63 -10.25 7.11 -13.50
C ASP A 63 -9.37 8.15 -12.81
N ILE A 64 -8.23 7.73 -12.25
CA ILE A 64 -7.23 8.60 -11.64
C ILE A 64 -5.93 8.68 -12.45
N GLY A 65 -5.99 8.34 -13.75
CA GLY A 65 -4.86 8.43 -14.68
C GLY A 65 -3.80 7.34 -14.54
N GLY A 66 -4.06 6.28 -13.75
CA GLY A 66 -3.07 5.26 -13.43
C GLY A 66 -2.70 4.32 -14.56
N ARG A 67 -3.61 4.04 -15.52
CA ARG A 67 -3.37 3.18 -16.70
C ARG A 67 -2.62 1.87 -16.40
N GLY A 68 -2.94 1.20 -15.28
CA GLY A 68 -2.28 -0.04 -14.88
C GLY A 68 -1.08 0.13 -13.95
N THR A 69 -0.74 1.36 -13.57
CA THR A 69 0.29 1.68 -12.58
C THR A 69 -0.11 1.17 -11.20
N THR A 70 0.87 0.69 -10.45
CA THR A 70 0.69 0.32 -9.04
C THR A 70 1.45 1.27 -8.13
N LEU A 71 0.91 1.52 -6.94
CA LEU A 71 1.48 2.37 -5.91
C LEU A 71 1.83 1.51 -4.69
N HIS A 72 3.04 1.63 -4.20
CA HIS A 72 3.45 1.10 -2.90
C HIS A 72 4.35 2.10 -2.19
N THR A 73 4.77 1.81 -0.97
CA THR A 73 5.70 2.66 -0.23
C THR A 73 7.01 1.98 0.10
N ARG A 74 8.07 2.78 0.19
CA ARG A 74 9.36 2.42 0.75
C ARG A 74 9.74 3.45 1.82
N GLN A 75 10.11 2.97 3.01
CA GLN A 75 10.52 3.84 4.12
C GLN A 75 12.04 3.92 4.24
N ALA A 76 12.57 5.12 4.50
CA ALA A 76 13.98 5.39 4.72
C ALA A 76 14.16 6.44 5.83
N GLY A 77 14.30 6.00 7.08
CA GLY A 77 14.33 6.90 8.23
C GLY A 77 13.01 7.66 8.38
N THR A 78 13.06 8.99 8.34
CA THR A 78 11.85 9.84 8.37
C THR A 78 11.18 10.00 7.01
N LEU A 79 11.86 9.60 5.93
CA LEU A 79 11.38 9.76 4.57
C LEU A 79 10.45 8.60 4.19
N LEU A 80 9.35 8.94 3.52
CA LEU A 80 8.44 8.01 2.90
C LEU A 80 8.46 8.25 1.38
N HIS A 81 8.91 7.24 0.64
CA HIS A 81 8.85 7.23 -0.81
C HIS A 81 7.57 6.54 -1.24
N TRP A 82 6.68 7.28 -1.88
CA TRP A 82 5.53 6.77 -2.61
C TRP A 82 6.00 6.36 -4.00
N VAL A 83 6.08 5.06 -4.26
CA VAL A 83 6.67 4.48 -5.48
C VAL A 83 5.58 4.03 -6.42
N PHE A 84 5.56 4.66 -7.59
CA PHE A 84 4.68 4.39 -8.71
C PHE A 84 5.41 3.47 -9.68
N ARG A 85 4.88 2.27 -9.90
CA ARG A 85 5.42 1.31 -10.87
C ARG A 85 4.48 1.19 -12.05
N LYS A 86 4.94 1.67 -13.20
CA LYS A 86 4.21 1.61 -14.48
C LYS A 86 4.13 0.18 -15.02
N PRO A 87 3.18 -0.13 -15.91
CA PRO A 87 3.08 -1.45 -16.55
C PRO A 87 4.36 -1.86 -17.28
N GLU A 88 5.07 -0.90 -17.92
CA GLU A 88 6.36 -1.15 -18.56
C GLU A 88 7.51 -1.46 -17.58
N GLY A 89 7.26 -1.40 -16.26
CA GLY A 89 8.24 -1.67 -15.21
C GLY A 89 9.02 -0.44 -14.74
N LYS A 90 8.87 0.72 -15.41
CA LYS A 90 9.48 1.98 -14.95
C LYS A 90 8.92 2.39 -13.59
N GLU A 91 9.81 2.80 -12.69
CA GLU A 91 9.45 3.34 -11.38
C GLU A 91 9.67 4.86 -11.30
N GLU A 92 8.72 5.54 -10.69
CA GLU A 92 8.77 6.97 -10.34
C GLU A 92 8.41 7.10 -8.86
N SER A 93 8.89 8.14 -8.17
CA SER A 93 8.58 8.28 -6.75
C SER A 93 8.37 9.72 -6.30
N ILE A 94 7.45 9.89 -5.36
CA ILE A 94 7.25 11.13 -4.61
C ILE A 94 7.76 10.88 -3.20
N THR A 95 8.66 11.74 -2.71
CA THR A 95 9.24 11.61 -1.37
C THR A 95 8.67 12.67 -0.44
N ILE A 96 8.22 12.25 0.74
CA ILE A 96 7.76 13.16 1.79
C ILE A 96 8.53 12.88 3.10
N ASP A 97 8.76 13.92 3.90
CA ASP A 97 9.17 13.74 5.30
C ASP A 97 7.94 13.51 6.18
N ARG A 98 7.88 12.37 6.87
CA ARG A 98 6.77 12.01 7.77
C ARG A 98 6.65 12.94 8.99
N LYS A 99 7.71 13.63 9.37
CA LYS A 99 7.70 14.63 10.46
C LYS A 99 7.22 16.01 9.98
N GLN A 100 7.19 16.24 8.67
CA GLN A 100 6.86 17.54 8.07
C GLN A 100 5.94 17.37 6.86
N SER A 101 4.99 16.44 6.93
CA SER A 101 4.21 15.99 5.76
C SER A 101 3.29 17.06 5.13
N ASN A 102 3.07 18.19 5.82
CA ASN A 102 2.24 19.29 5.36
C ASN A 102 3.05 20.54 4.97
N LYS A 103 4.38 20.42 4.84
CA LYS A 103 5.20 21.49 4.26
C LYS A 103 5.10 21.40 2.74
N TYR A 104 4.20 22.18 2.18
CA TYR A 104 4.09 22.46 0.75
C TYR A 104 4.98 23.64 0.36
#